data_AF-W7MAH6-F1
#
_entry.id   AF-W7MAH6-F1
#
_cell.length_a   1.000
_cell.length_b   1.000
_cell.length_c   1.000
_cell.angle_alpha   90.00
_cell.angle_beta   90.00
_cell.angle_gamma   90.00
#
_symmetry.space_group_name_H-M   'P 1'
#
loop_
_entity.id
_entity.type
_entity.pdbx_description
1 polymer ?
#
loop_
_entity_poly.entity_id
_entity_poly.type
_entity_poly.pdbx_seq_one_letter_code
_entity_poly.pdbx_strand_id
1 'polypeptide(L)'
;MSLIQTETAYMQGNPDATVPFTVNKKYFDPDFKATCTGTSQRCARTWGLRAVNSKDVFIYGGGLYSFFDNYDQVCVGENNCQDNMIDIESSQVHLYGISTKASVNMVNVDGKSAILDKDNRNNFCAAIALFSS
;
A
#
# COMPACT_ATOMS: atom_id res chain seq x y z
N MET A 1 -10.90 10.54 8.03
CA MET A 1 -9.54 11.06 8.23
C MET A 1 -9.24 12.09 7.15
N SER A 2 -8.45 13.15 7.42
CA SER A 2 -8.19 14.25 6.47
C SER A 2 -7.02 15.15 6.92
N LEU A 3 -5.87 15.25 6.24
CA LEU A 3 -5.25 14.25 5.35
C LEU A 3 -4.60 13.13 6.18
N ILE A 4 -4.38 11.95 5.61
CA ILE A 4 -3.41 10.98 6.16
C ILE A 4 -2.08 11.03 5.41
N GLN A 5 -1.00 10.62 6.07
CA GLN A 5 0.31 10.47 5.41
C GLN A 5 1.06 9.29 6.02
N THR A 6 1.74 8.51 5.17
CA THR A 6 2.55 7.35 5.60
C THR A 6 3.79 7.18 4.75
N GLU A 7 4.82 6.56 5.33
CA GLU A 7 5.98 6.05 4.59
C GLU A 7 6.28 4.60 4.97
N THR A 8 6.60 3.79 3.98
CA THR A 8 7.17 2.47 4.18
C THR A 8 8.54 2.60 4.80
N ALA A 9 8.82 1.78 5.82
CA ALA A 9 10.09 1.88 6.54
C ALA A 9 11.28 1.55 5.62
N TYR A 10 12.29 2.42 5.63
CA TYR A 10 13.27 2.50 4.53
C TYR A 10 14.16 1.26 4.37
N MET A 11 14.34 0.50 5.45
CA MET A 11 15.07 -0.76 5.45
C MET A 11 14.29 -1.92 4.80
N GLN A 12 12.98 -1.78 4.57
CA GLN A 12 12.17 -2.91 4.15
C GLN A 12 12.60 -3.46 2.78
N GLY A 13 12.60 -4.79 2.70
CA GLY A 13 13.35 -5.55 1.71
C GLY A 13 14.57 -6.22 2.32
N ASN A 14 15.08 -5.67 3.43
CA ASN A 14 16.11 -6.28 4.25
C ASN A 14 16.08 -5.77 5.73
N PRO A 15 15.26 -6.38 6.61
CA PRO A 15 14.35 -7.47 6.30
C PRO A 15 13.04 -6.98 5.66
N ASP A 16 12.25 -7.91 5.12
CA ASP A 16 10.90 -7.62 4.65
C ASP A 16 9.88 -7.49 5.81
N ALA A 17 8.61 -7.24 5.49
CA ALA A 17 7.55 -7.05 6.47
C ALA A 17 7.09 -8.35 7.19
N THR A 18 7.72 -9.51 6.93
CA THR A 18 7.38 -10.78 7.61
C THR A 18 8.10 -10.96 8.95
N VAL A 19 9.05 -10.09 9.27
CA VAL A 19 9.85 -10.11 10.50
C VAL A 19 10.05 -8.67 11.01
N PRO A 20 10.43 -8.46 12.30
CA PRO A 20 10.65 -9.46 13.34
C PRO A 20 9.36 -9.89 14.06
N PHE A 21 8.22 -9.31 13.71
CA PHE A 21 6.96 -9.57 14.41
C PHE A 21 6.24 -10.79 13.81
N THR A 22 5.99 -11.78 14.66
CA THR A 22 5.13 -12.92 14.30
C THR A 22 3.69 -12.44 14.17
N VAL A 23 3.01 -12.87 13.10
CA VAL A 23 1.59 -12.61 12.86
C VAL A 23 0.75 -12.96 14.09
N ASN A 24 0.04 -11.98 14.62
CA ASN A 24 -0.88 -12.14 15.72
C ASN A 24 -2.32 -11.86 15.27
N LYS A 25 -3.10 -12.94 15.13
CA LYS A 25 -4.51 -12.88 14.71
C LYS A 25 -5.38 -12.05 15.66
N LYS A 26 -5.00 -11.89 16.93
CA LYS A 26 -5.72 -11.04 17.89
C LYS A 26 -5.78 -9.58 17.44
N TYR A 27 -4.76 -9.11 16.73
CA TYR A 27 -4.66 -7.74 16.22
C TYR A 27 -4.94 -7.65 14.73
N PHE A 28 -5.40 -8.76 14.12
CA PHE A 28 -5.64 -8.85 12.69
C PHE A 28 -4.39 -8.52 11.86
N ASP A 29 -3.20 -8.87 12.35
CA ASP A 29 -1.95 -8.62 11.63
C ASP A 29 -1.99 -9.17 10.20
N PRO A 30 -1.43 -8.45 9.21
CA PRO A 30 -1.32 -8.96 7.86
C PRO A 30 -0.37 -10.17 7.81
N ASP A 31 -0.77 -11.24 7.12
CA ASP A 31 0.10 -12.39 6.85
C ASP A 31 0.73 -12.26 5.46
N PHE A 32 1.81 -11.48 5.37
CA PHE A 32 2.52 -11.27 4.10
C PHE A 32 3.10 -12.56 3.51
N LYS A 33 3.34 -13.61 4.30
CA LYS A 33 3.79 -14.91 3.74
C LYS A 33 2.67 -15.52 2.90
N ALA A 34 1.44 -15.51 3.41
CA ALA A 34 0.27 -15.95 2.67
C ALA A 34 -0.03 -15.03 1.48
N THR A 35 -0.12 -13.71 1.72
CA THR A 35 -0.51 -12.73 0.68
C THR A 35 0.47 -12.67 -0.48
N CYS A 36 1.77 -12.85 -0.23
CA CYS A 36 2.82 -12.69 -1.24
C CYS A 36 3.33 -14.01 -1.82
N THR A 37 2.68 -15.15 -1.55
CA THR A 37 3.10 -16.45 -2.10
C THR A 37 3.09 -16.43 -3.63
N GLY A 38 4.24 -16.69 -4.27
CA GLY A 38 4.38 -16.71 -5.73
C GLY A 38 4.40 -15.33 -6.40
N THR A 39 4.55 -14.26 -5.63
CA THR A 39 4.60 -12.86 -6.12
C THR A 39 6.04 -12.32 -6.14
N SER A 40 6.21 -11.01 -6.34
CA SER A 40 7.53 -10.36 -6.40
C SER A 40 8.20 -10.24 -5.02
N GLN A 41 9.52 -9.99 -5.01
CA GLN A 41 10.31 -9.71 -3.81
C GLN A 41 9.93 -8.39 -3.09
N ARG A 42 9.12 -7.55 -3.75
CA ARG A 42 8.66 -6.26 -3.24
C ARG A 42 7.21 -6.28 -2.77
N CYS A 43 6.59 -7.47 -2.71
CA CYS A 43 5.25 -7.63 -2.18
C CYS A 43 5.20 -7.48 -0.65
N ALA A 44 6.12 -8.10 0.08
CA ALA A 44 6.17 -8.06 1.54
C ALA A 44 6.76 -6.71 2.03
N ARG A 45 5.93 -5.66 1.97
CA ARG A 45 6.19 -4.30 2.46
C ARG A 45 4.99 -3.84 3.27
N THR A 46 5.20 -2.98 4.27
CA THR A 46 4.10 -2.52 5.14
C THR A 46 3.02 -1.82 4.33
N TRP A 47 1.77 -2.12 4.67
CA TRP A 47 0.62 -1.38 4.18
C TRP A 47 0.67 0.07 4.65
N GLY A 48 0.46 1.02 3.74
CA GLY A 48 0.19 2.40 4.13
C GLY A 48 -1.22 2.54 4.70
N LEU A 49 -2.17 1.78 4.16
CA LEU A 49 -3.52 1.63 4.71
C LEU A 49 -4.00 0.19 4.48
N ARG A 50 -4.59 -0.42 5.52
CA ARG A 50 -5.31 -1.69 5.39
C ARG A 50 -6.64 -1.60 6.12
N ALA A 51 -7.73 -1.97 5.44
CA ALA A 51 -9.07 -2.04 6.00
C ALA A 51 -9.61 -3.46 5.90
N VAL A 52 -10.10 -4.00 7.01
CA VAL A 52 -10.63 -5.36 7.10
C VAL A 52 -12.01 -5.31 7.74
N ASN A 53 -13.03 -5.87 7.08
CA ASN A 53 -14.41 -5.92 7.57
C ASN A 53 -14.90 -4.59 8.18
N SER A 54 -14.61 -3.49 7.50
CA SER A 54 -14.86 -2.11 7.97
C SER A 54 -15.87 -1.42 7.06
N LYS A 55 -16.68 -0.51 7.61
CA LYS A 55 -17.68 0.26 6.84
C LYS A 55 -17.68 1.72 7.23
N ASP A 56 -18.24 2.57 6.37
CA ASP A 56 -18.36 4.01 6.59
C ASP A 56 -17.00 4.68 6.89
N VAL A 57 -15.93 4.20 6.27
CA VAL A 57 -14.59 4.78 6.40
C VAL A 57 -14.39 5.81 5.30
N PHE A 58 -14.22 7.09 5.68
CA PHE A 58 -13.99 8.18 4.74
C PHE A 58 -12.60 8.79 4.93
N ILE A 59 -11.84 8.90 3.85
CA ILE A 59 -10.50 9.49 3.82
C ILE A 59 -10.49 10.62 2.79
N TYR A 60 -10.42 11.85 3.29
CA TYR A 60 -10.32 13.06 2.49
C TYR A 60 -8.86 13.46 2.35
N GLY A 61 -8.26 12.84 1.35
CA GLY A 61 -6.89 12.99 0.93
C GLY A 61 -5.90 12.12 1.71
N GLY A 62 -4.83 11.72 1.01
CA GLY A 62 -3.80 10.86 1.54
C GLY A 62 -2.51 10.95 0.74
N GLY A 63 -1.36 10.95 1.41
CA GLY A 63 -0.05 10.78 0.80
C GLY A 63 0.65 9.53 1.34
N LEU A 64 0.62 8.43 0.58
CA LEU A 64 1.15 7.14 1.05
C LEU A 64 2.35 6.73 0.20
N TYR A 65 3.54 6.76 0.79
CA TYR A 65 4.79 6.74 0.02
C TYR A 65 5.65 5.51 0.30
N SER A 66 6.28 5.00 -0.76
CA SER A 66 7.38 4.04 -0.68
C SER A 66 8.57 4.64 -1.40
N PHE A 67 9.65 4.91 -0.67
CA PHE A 67 10.80 5.65 -1.22
C PHE A 67 12.06 4.81 -1.36
N PHE A 68 12.05 3.59 -0.83
CA PHE A 68 13.26 2.80 -0.70
C PHE A 68 12.97 1.31 -0.87
N ASP A 69 14.00 0.60 -1.34
CA ASP A 69 14.15 -0.85 -1.20
C ASP A 69 15.51 -1.08 -0.53
N ASN A 70 15.50 -1.41 0.77
CA ASN A 70 16.72 -1.49 1.58
C ASN A 70 17.64 -0.23 1.43
N TYR A 71 17.08 0.96 1.69
CA TYR A 71 17.74 2.27 1.55
C TYR A 71 18.19 2.67 0.14
N ASP A 72 18.03 1.83 -0.87
CA ASP A 72 18.26 2.19 -2.28
C ASP A 72 17.02 2.87 -2.88
N GLN A 73 17.20 3.86 -3.75
CA GLN A 73 16.12 4.65 -4.37
C GLN A 73 15.96 4.45 -5.89
N VAL A 74 16.68 3.50 -6.51
CA VAL A 74 16.53 3.20 -7.96
C VAL A 74 15.06 2.95 -8.31
N CYS A 75 14.33 2.25 -7.43
CA CYS A 75 12.91 1.94 -7.60
C CYS A 75 11.98 3.17 -7.66
N VAL A 76 12.41 4.35 -7.15
CA VAL A 76 11.57 5.57 -7.09
C VAL A 76 11.32 6.14 -8.48
N GLY A 77 12.35 6.11 -9.34
CA GLY A 77 12.25 6.51 -10.74
C GLY A 77 11.41 5.54 -11.57
N GLU A 78 11.43 4.26 -11.20
CA GLU A 78 10.67 3.18 -11.84
C GLU A 78 9.24 3.04 -11.30
N ASN A 79 8.91 3.75 -10.21
CA ASN A 79 7.64 3.68 -9.49
C ASN A 79 7.27 2.28 -8.99
N ASN A 80 8.25 1.51 -8.53
CA ASN A 80 8.08 0.09 -8.19
C ASN A 80 8.80 -0.34 -6.90
N CYS A 81 8.92 0.54 -5.89
CA CYS A 81 9.57 0.24 -4.61
C CYS A 81 8.80 -0.79 -3.78
N GLN A 82 7.48 -0.85 -3.94
CA GLN A 82 6.65 -1.93 -3.40
C GLN A 82 5.51 -2.31 -4.35
N ASP A 83 4.98 -3.52 -4.21
CA ASP A 83 3.90 -3.94 -5.11
C ASP A 83 2.58 -3.27 -4.75
N ASN A 84 2.27 -3.08 -3.47
CA ASN A 84 0.93 -2.72 -3.02
C ASN A 84 0.96 -1.69 -1.90
N MET A 85 0.05 -0.70 -1.89
CA MET A 85 0.03 0.37 -0.87
C MET A 85 -1.22 0.37 0.02
N ILE A 86 -2.40 0.24 -0.59
CA ILE A 86 -3.70 0.22 0.10
C ILE A 86 -4.36 -1.13 -0.14
N ASP A 87 -4.78 -1.78 0.94
CA ASP A 87 -5.47 -3.07 0.88
C ASP A 87 -6.85 -2.98 1.55
N ILE A 88 -7.90 -3.33 0.79
CA ILE A 88 -9.29 -3.27 1.23
C ILE A 88 -9.87 -4.69 1.17
N GLU A 89 -10.08 -5.28 2.34
CA GLU A 89 -10.61 -6.64 2.51
C GLU A 89 -12.03 -6.56 3.06
N SER A 90 -13.01 -6.97 2.25
CA SER A 90 -14.43 -7.03 2.63
C SER A 90 -14.91 -5.76 3.34
N SER A 91 -14.55 -4.59 2.81
CA SER A 91 -14.74 -3.29 3.47
C SER A 91 -15.33 -2.24 2.52
N GLN A 92 -16.04 -1.27 3.10
CA GLN A 92 -16.53 -0.07 2.42
C GLN A 92 -15.69 1.14 2.82
N VAL A 93 -14.82 1.59 1.92
CA VAL A 93 -13.89 2.70 2.12
C VAL A 93 -14.06 3.72 1.00
N HIS A 94 -14.21 4.98 1.38
CA HIS A 94 -14.34 6.12 0.48
C HIS A 94 -13.07 6.95 0.53
N LEU A 95 -12.37 7.00 -0.59
CA LEU A 95 -11.08 7.63 -0.77
C LEU A 95 -11.23 8.84 -1.69
N TYR A 96 -10.87 10.03 -1.22
CA TYR A 96 -10.89 11.26 -2.02
C TYR A 96 -9.46 11.80 -2.10
N GLY A 97 -8.96 12.19 -3.27
CA GLY A 97 -7.65 12.84 -3.41
C GLY A 97 -6.46 12.04 -2.85
N ILE A 98 -6.39 10.75 -3.14
CA ILE A 98 -5.30 9.88 -2.65
C ILE A 98 -4.13 9.92 -3.62
N SER A 99 -2.94 10.14 -3.09
CA SER A 99 -1.68 10.03 -3.80
C SER A 99 -0.84 8.89 -3.22
N THR A 100 -0.31 8.04 -4.09
CA THR A 100 0.69 7.03 -3.70
C THR A 100 1.99 7.26 -4.45
N LYS A 101 3.13 6.94 -3.82
CA LYS A 101 4.42 7.00 -4.50
C LYS A 101 5.10 5.63 -4.55
N ALA A 102 5.50 5.27 -5.78
CA ALA A 102 6.29 4.10 -6.12
C ALA A 102 5.75 2.78 -5.53
N SER A 103 4.43 2.65 -5.55
CA SER A 103 3.76 1.39 -5.37
C SER A 103 3.07 1.00 -6.67
N VAL A 104 3.29 -0.22 -7.17
CA VAL A 104 2.72 -0.66 -8.46
C VAL A 104 1.20 -0.60 -8.44
N ASN A 105 0.58 -1.13 -7.39
CA ASN A 105 -0.85 -1.10 -7.11
C ASN A 105 -1.14 -0.03 -6.05
N MET A 106 -1.83 1.03 -6.44
CA MET A 106 -2.29 2.06 -5.50
C MET A 106 -3.32 1.48 -4.53
N VAL A 107 -4.29 0.72 -5.05
CA VAL A 107 -5.41 0.14 -4.30
C VAL A 107 -5.66 -1.29 -4.74
N ASN A 108 -5.74 -2.19 -3.76
CA ASN A 108 -6.25 -3.55 -3.90
C ASN A 108 -7.61 -3.69 -3.23
N VAL A 109 -8.49 -4.49 -3.83
CA VAL A 109 -9.79 -4.87 -3.27
C VAL A 109 -9.91 -6.38 -3.32
N ASP A 110 -10.13 -7.01 -2.18
CA ASP A 110 -10.32 -8.46 -2.02
C ASP A 110 -9.24 -9.29 -2.75
N GLY A 111 -7.98 -8.89 -2.56
CA GLY A 111 -6.80 -9.58 -3.11
C GLY A 111 -6.53 -9.30 -4.59
N LYS A 112 -7.23 -8.36 -5.22
CA LYS A 112 -7.02 -7.99 -6.64
C LYS A 112 -6.65 -6.53 -6.76
N SER A 113 -5.71 -6.23 -7.67
CA SER A 113 -5.40 -4.86 -8.05
C SER A 113 -6.61 -4.20 -8.71
N ALA A 114 -7.02 -3.06 -8.16
CA ALA A 114 -8.12 -2.26 -8.68
C ALA A 114 -7.62 -0.97 -9.34
N ILE A 115 -6.52 -0.39 -8.83
CA ILE A 115 -5.95 0.87 -9.31
C ILE A 115 -4.43 0.76 -9.37
N LEU A 116 -3.86 1.03 -10.53
CA LEU A 116 -2.43 0.97 -10.81
C LEU A 116 -1.80 2.36 -10.85
N ASP A 117 -0.56 2.50 -10.36
CA ASP A 117 0.20 3.77 -10.41
C ASP A 117 0.39 4.26 -11.85
N LYS A 118 0.75 3.33 -12.76
CA LYS A 118 1.01 3.64 -14.17
C LYS A 118 -0.17 4.30 -14.91
N ASP A 119 -1.40 4.06 -14.45
CA ASP A 119 -2.61 4.59 -15.08
C ASP A 119 -3.04 5.93 -14.49
N ASN A 120 -2.40 6.37 -13.40
CA ASN A 120 -2.80 7.54 -12.59
C ASN A 120 -1.62 8.50 -12.31
N ARG A 121 -0.61 8.51 -13.19
CA ARG A 121 0.60 9.32 -13.04
C ARG A 121 0.30 10.81 -12.88
N ASN A 122 0.90 11.43 -11.88
CA ASN A 122 0.95 12.88 -11.66
C ASN A 122 2.42 13.36 -11.77
N ASN A 123 2.69 14.60 -11.35
CA ASN A 123 4.01 15.23 -11.44
C ASN A 123 5.13 14.47 -10.72
N PHE A 124 4.81 13.71 -9.66
CA PHE A 124 5.77 12.90 -8.90
C PHE A 124 5.15 11.57 -8.44
N CYS A 125 4.04 11.65 -7.70
CA CYS A 125 3.20 10.52 -7.28
C CYS A 125 2.28 10.04 -8.43
N ALA A 126 1.58 8.94 -8.21
CA ALA A 126 0.30 8.70 -8.85
C ALA A 126 -0.83 9.23 -7.96
N ALA A 127 -1.94 9.68 -8.54
CA ALA A 127 -3.04 10.31 -7.82
C ALA A 127 -4.41 9.92 -8.36
N ILE A 128 -5.33 9.58 -7.45
CA ILE A 128 -6.74 9.35 -7.75
C ILE A 128 -7.61 10.41 -7.07
N ALA A 129 -8.58 10.93 -7.81
CA ALA A 129 -9.50 11.94 -7.28
C ALA A 129 -10.57 11.34 -6.36
N LEU A 130 -11.08 10.16 -6.72
CA LEU A 130 -12.15 9.46 -6.00
C LEU A 130 -12.02 7.95 -6.20
N PHE A 131 -12.23 7.20 -5.13
CA PHE A 131 -12.52 5.77 -5.15
C PHE A 131 -13.54 5.46 -4.06
N SER A 132 -14.47 4.55 -4.36
CA SER A 132 -15.38 3.93 -3.39
C SER A 132 -15.40 2.44 -3.68
N SER A 133 -15.19 1.63 -2.64
CA SER A 133 -15.51 0.21 -2.69
C SER A 133 -17.00 -0.06 -2.50
#